data_AF-G9K427-F1
#
_entry.id   AF-G9K427-F1
#
_cell.length_a   1.000
_cell.length_b   1.000
_cell.length_c   1.000
_cell.angle_alpha   90.00
_cell.angle_beta   90.00
_cell.angle_gamma   90.00
#
_symmetry.space_group_name_H-M   'P 1'
#
loop_
_entity.id
_entity.type
_entity.pdbx_description
1 polymer ?
#
loop_
_entity_poly.entity_id
_entity_poly.type
_entity_poly.pdbx_seq_one_letter_code
_entity_poly.pdbx_strand_id
1 'polypeptide(L)'
;ALLKEVCDSDVGHNLPTVLVEITATVLDQEDDDDGHLLALQIIRDLVDKGGDIFLDQLARLGVISKVSTLAGPSSDDENEEESKPEKEDEPQEDAKELQQGKPYHWRDWSIIRGRDCLYIWSDAAALELSNGSNGWFRFILDGKLATMYSSGSPEGGSDSSESRSEFLEKLQRARGQVKPSTSSQPILSAPGPTKLTVGNWSLTCLKEGEIAIHNSDGQQATILKEDLPGFVFESNRGTKHSFTAETSLGSEFVTGWTGKRGRKLKSKLEKTKQKVRTMARDLYDDHFKAVESMPRGVVVTLRNIATQLESSWELHTNRQCIESENTWRDLMKTALENLIVLLKDENTISPYEMCSSGLVQALLTVLNNSMDLDMKQDCSQLVERINVFKTAFSENEDDESRPVVALIRKLIAVLESIERLPLHLYDTPGSTYNLQV
;
A
#
# COMPACT_ATOMS: atom_id res chain seq x y z
N ALA A 1 24.89 3.33 -25.75
CA ALA A 1 25.42 3.01 -27.09
C ALA A 1 24.67 1.81 -27.67
N LEU A 2 24.92 0.58 -27.20
CA LEU A 2 24.23 -0.64 -27.66
C LEU A 2 22.70 -0.58 -27.56
N LEU A 3 22.14 -0.13 -26.43
CA LEU A 3 20.67 -0.05 -26.27
C LEU A 3 20.04 0.85 -27.34
N LYS A 4 20.63 2.03 -27.57
CA LYS A 4 20.16 2.99 -28.58
C LYS A 4 20.30 2.43 -30.00
N GLU A 5 21.43 1.79 -30.30
CA GLU A 5 21.69 1.15 -31.59
C GLU A 5 20.72 0.01 -31.91
N VAL A 6 20.32 -0.78 -30.89
CA VAL A 6 19.31 -1.83 -31.05
C VAL A 6 17.92 -1.23 -31.24
N CYS A 7 17.54 -0.22 -30.46
CA CYS A 7 16.26 0.47 -30.58
C CYS A 7 16.09 1.20 -31.93
N ASP A 8 17.17 1.72 -32.51
CA ASP A 8 17.15 2.41 -33.82
C ASP A 8 17.17 1.43 -35.02
N SER A 9 17.29 0.12 -34.78
CA SER A 9 17.32 -0.91 -35.83
C SER A 9 15.93 -1.37 -36.26
N ASP A 10 15.77 -1.78 -37.53
CA ASP A 10 14.50 -2.28 -38.07
C ASP A 10 13.91 -3.50 -37.33
N VAL A 11 14.73 -4.22 -36.58
CA VAL A 11 14.33 -5.39 -35.77
C VAL A 11 13.95 -5.00 -34.34
N GLY A 12 14.39 -3.82 -33.87
CA GLY A 12 14.25 -3.36 -32.49
C GLY A 12 13.21 -2.27 -32.23
N HIS A 13 12.46 -1.82 -33.25
CA HIS A 13 11.45 -0.75 -33.11
C HIS A 13 10.39 -1.01 -32.03
N ASN A 14 10.05 -2.29 -31.77
CA ASN A 14 9.08 -2.66 -30.72
C ASN A 14 9.72 -2.89 -29.34
N LEU A 15 11.06 -2.95 -29.26
CA LEU A 15 11.77 -3.25 -28.01
C LEU A 15 11.49 -2.21 -26.92
N PRO A 16 11.46 -0.89 -27.19
CA PRO A 16 11.11 0.09 -26.17
C PRO A 16 9.75 -0.16 -25.55
N THR A 17 8.73 -0.43 -26.38
CA THR A 17 7.37 -0.71 -25.93
C THR A 17 7.32 -1.96 -25.06
N VAL A 18 7.91 -3.07 -25.52
CA VAL A 18 7.91 -4.35 -24.77
C VAL A 18 8.63 -4.23 -23.42
N LEU A 19 9.77 -3.53 -23.37
CA LEU A 19 10.49 -3.33 -22.10
C LEU A 19 9.68 -2.50 -21.12
N VAL A 20 9.00 -1.46 -21.60
CA VAL A 20 8.14 -0.63 -20.76
C VAL A 20 6.92 -1.44 -20.28
N GLU A 21 6.28 -2.23 -21.14
CA GLU A 21 5.16 -3.12 -20.76
C GLU A 21 5.55 -4.10 -19.65
N ILE A 22 6.73 -4.74 -19.74
CA ILE A 22 7.23 -5.64 -18.70
C ILE A 22 7.38 -4.89 -17.38
N THR A 23 8.02 -3.73 -17.37
CA THR A 23 8.17 -2.94 -16.15
C THR A 23 6.83 -2.47 -15.59
N ALA A 24 5.89 -2.08 -16.46
CA ALA A 24 4.54 -1.68 -16.07
C ALA A 24 3.79 -2.83 -15.39
N THR A 25 3.94 -4.05 -15.91
CA THR A 25 3.31 -5.26 -15.37
C THR A 25 3.86 -5.61 -13.98
N VAL A 26 5.17 -5.44 -13.77
CA VAL A 26 5.78 -5.65 -12.46
C VAL A 26 5.31 -4.59 -11.46
N LEU A 27 5.18 -3.33 -11.87
CA LEU A 27 4.63 -2.26 -11.02
C LEU A 27 3.15 -2.45 -10.65
N ASP A 28 2.43 -3.29 -11.38
CA ASP A 28 1.03 -3.63 -11.07
C ASP A 28 0.91 -4.79 -10.07
N GLN A 29 2.01 -5.41 -9.62
CA GLN A 29 1.94 -6.51 -8.65
C GLN A 29 1.78 -5.97 -7.23
N GLU A 30 0.59 -6.15 -6.67
CA GLU A 30 0.34 -5.80 -5.28
C GLU A 30 1.25 -6.59 -4.33
N ASP A 31 1.73 -5.91 -3.29
CA ASP A 31 2.60 -6.47 -2.24
C ASP A 31 3.97 -7.03 -2.70
N ASP A 32 4.42 -6.74 -3.93
CA ASP A 32 5.77 -7.08 -4.41
C ASP A 32 6.74 -5.87 -4.37
N ASP A 33 7.07 -5.41 -3.16
CA ASP A 33 7.96 -4.26 -2.98
C ASP A 33 9.38 -4.50 -3.55
N ASP A 34 9.86 -5.74 -3.55
CA ASP A 34 11.17 -6.09 -4.11
C ASP A 34 11.14 -6.05 -5.65
N GLY A 35 10.07 -6.55 -6.28
CA GLY A 35 9.83 -6.40 -7.71
C GLY A 35 9.67 -4.93 -8.12
N HIS A 36 8.97 -4.13 -7.33
CA HIS A 36 8.85 -2.69 -7.54
C HIS A 36 10.22 -1.98 -7.53
N LEU A 37 11.09 -2.30 -6.57
CA LEU A 37 12.46 -1.75 -6.56
C LEU A 37 13.24 -2.10 -7.83
N LEU A 38 13.14 -3.34 -8.29
CA LEU A 38 13.81 -3.78 -9.51
C LEU A 38 13.26 -3.06 -10.74
N ALA A 39 11.92 -2.96 -10.86
CA ALA A 39 11.26 -2.27 -11.95
C ALA A 39 11.64 -0.78 -11.98
N LEU A 40 11.63 -0.09 -10.84
CA LEU A 40 12.04 1.32 -10.74
C LEU A 40 13.51 1.52 -11.13
N GLN A 41 14.41 0.59 -10.75
CA GLN A 41 15.81 0.63 -11.19
C GLN A 41 15.93 0.46 -12.71
N ILE A 42 15.20 -0.50 -13.29
CA ILE A 42 15.20 -0.72 -14.74
C ILE A 42 14.68 0.53 -15.45
N ILE A 43 13.56 1.12 -15.00
CA ILE A 43 12.99 2.33 -15.61
C ILE A 43 14.00 3.48 -15.58
N ARG A 44 14.66 3.71 -14.44
CA ARG A 44 15.73 4.73 -14.32
C ARG A 44 16.82 4.48 -15.36
N ASP A 45 17.33 3.25 -15.43
CA ASP A 45 18.36 2.86 -16.39
C ASP A 45 17.94 3.04 -17.85
N LEU A 46 16.67 2.75 -18.18
CA LEU A 46 16.11 2.93 -19.53
C LEU A 46 16.04 4.40 -19.91
N VAL A 47 15.61 5.27 -18.98
CA VAL A 47 15.55 6.72 -19.20
C VAL A 47 16.95 7.31 -19.34
N ASP A 48 17.88 6.96 -18.45
CA ASP A 48 19.26 7.46 -18.48
C ASP A 48 20.01 7.06 -19.76
N LYS A 49 19.80 5.83 -20.25
CA LYS A 49 20.55 5.27 -21.39
C LYS A 49 19.85 5.48 -22.73
N GLY A 50 18.52 5.51 -22.73
CA GLY A 50 17.69 5.56 -23.94
C GLY A 50 16.98 6.89 -24.18
N GLY A 51 16.92 7.78 -23.18
CA GLY A 51 16.41 9.14 -23.31
C GLY A 51 14.95 9.19 -23.75
N ASP A 52 14.66 10.11 -24.68
CA ASP A 52 13.29 10.46 -25.10
C ASP A 52 12.47 9.29 -25.64
N ILE A 53 13.11 8.28 -26.26
CA ILE A 53 12.42 7.10 -26.80
C ILE A 53 11.66 6.37 -25.70
N PHE A 54 12.29 6.17 -24.54
CA PHE A 54 11.65 5.51 -23.41
C PHE A 54 10.71 6.44 -22.65
N LEU A 55 11.04 7.74 -22.56
CA LEU A 55 10.13 8.72 -21.94
C LEU A 55 8.78 8.78 -22.67
N ASP A 56 8.78 8.78 -24.01
CA ASP A 56 7.54 8.77 -24.80
C ASP A 56 6.72 7.50 -24.54
N GLN A 57 7.37 6.33 -24.49
CA GLN A 57 6.70 5.06 -24.22
C GLN A 57 6.18 4.95 -22.78
N LEU A 58 6.95 5.44 -21.79
CA LEU A 58 6.56 5.49 -20.38
C LEU A 58 5.35 6.41 -20.17
N ALA A 59 5.31 7.56 -20.85
CA ALA A 59 4.17 8.47 -20.84
C ALA A 59 2.95 7.83 -21.53
N ARG A 60 3.16 7.23 -22.70
CA ARG A 60 2.13 6.56 -23.49
C ARG A 60 1.48 5.40 -22.72
N LEU A 61 2.25 4.59 -22.01
CA LEU A 61 1.73 3.45 -21.23
C LEU A 61 1.32 3.81 -19.79
N GLY A 62 1.37 5.09 -19.43
CA GLY A 62 0.93 5.57 -18.12
C GLY A 62 1.84 5.20 -16.95
N VAL A 63 3.04 4.70 -17.22
CA VAL A 63 4.01 4.30 -16.19
C VAL A 63 4.44 5.49 -15.34
N ILE A 64 4.53 6.68 -15.93
CA ILE A 64 4.83 7.92 -15.19
C ILE A 64 3.81 8.16 -14.06
N SER A 65 2.51 7.99 -14.36
CA SER A 65 1.43 8.16 -13.38
C SER A 65 1.46 7.06 -12.30
N LYS A 66 1.84 5.83 -12.67
CA LYS A 66 2.06 4.74 -11.70
C LYS A 66 3.22 5.07 -10.75
N VAL A 67 4.35 5.55 -11.27
CA VAL A 67 5.51 5.94 -10.45
C VAL A 67 5.16 7.12 -9.54
N SER A 68 4.39 8.10 -10.02
CA SER A 68 3.88 9.21 -9.20
C SER A 68 3.00 8.70 -8.04
N THR A 69 2.09 7.77 -8.31
CA THR A 69 1.26 7.12 -7.29
C THR A 69 2.10 6.36 -6.26
N LEU A 70 3.14 5.63 -6.71
CA LEU A 70 4.08 4.92 -5.83
C LEU A 70 4.94 5.84 -4.97
N ALA A 71 5.31 7.02 -5.48
CA ALA A 71 6.02 8.02 -4.70
C ALA A 71 5.17 8.48 -3.51
N GLY A 72 3.85 8.58 -3.71
CA GLY A 72 2.91 9.08 -2.72
C GLY A 72 3.05 10.60 -2.48
N PRO A 73 2.21 11.20 -1.62
CA PRO A 73 2.28 12.62 -1.31
C PRO A 73 3.69 13.01 -0.83
N SER A 74 4.11 14.25 -1.10
CA SER A 74 5.36 14.80 -0.54
C SER A 74 5.32 14.65 0.98
N SER A 75 6.37 14.05 1.53
CA SER A 75 6.49 13.53 2.90
C SER A 75 6.44 14.57 4.03
N ASP A 76 5.90 15.77 3.77
CA ASP A 76 5.76 16.82 4.77
C ASP A 76 4.70 16.46 5.83
N ASP A 77 3.75 15.56 5.51
CA ASP A 77 2.71 15.15 6.47
C ASP A 77 3.04 13.88 7.29
N GLU A 78 4.07 13.10 6.93
CA GLU A 78 4.40 11.84 7.66
C GLU A 78 5.65 11.96 8.56
N ASN A 79 6.43 13.05 8.45
CA ASN A 79 7.65 13.26 9.24
C ASN A 79 7.54 14.37 10.31
N GLU A 80 6.41 15.05 10.46
CA GLU A 80 6.24 16.13 11.46
C GLU A 80 6.01 15.68 12.91
N GLU A 81 6.36 14.44 13.26
CA GLU A 81 6.44 14.02 14.67
C GLU A 81 7.82 13.48 15.08
N GLU A 82 8.88 13.85 14.34
CA GLU A 82 10.23 13.82 14.90
C GLU A 82 10.37 14.91 15.98
N SER A 83 10.10 14.48 17.21
CA SER A 83 10.79 14.88 18.45
C SER A 83 11.08 16.37 18.60
N LYS A 84 10.15 17.10 19.22
CA LYS A 84 10.57 18.16 20.14
C LYS A 84 11.48 17.50 21.20
N PRO A 85 12.64 18.10 21.55
CA PRO A 85 13.42 17.63 22.68
C PRO A 85 12.59 17.90 23.93
N GLU A 86 11.93 16.87 24.46
CA GLU A 86 11.18 16.97 25.70
C GLU A 86 12.14 16.97 26.89
N LYS A 87 11.78 17.79 27.87
CA LYS A 87 12.49 18.05 29.11
C LYS A 87 12.95 16.74 29.74
N GLU A 88 14.22 16.69 30.13
CA GLU A 88 14.70 15.68 31.07
C GLU A 88 13.82 15.74 32.33
N ASP A 89 12.93 14.76 32.49
CA ASP A 89 12.28 14.51 33.77
C ASP A 89 13.38 14.32 34.81
N GLU A 90 13.21 14.93 35.98
CA GLU A 90 14.14 14.76 37.11
C GLU A 90 14.47 13.28 37.32
N PRO A 91 15.71 12.93 37.72
CA PRO A 91 16.12 11.54 37.90
C PRO A 91 15.19 10.84 38.89
N GLN A 92 14.22 10.08 38.37
CA GLN A 92 13.25 9.35 39.17
C GLN A 92 13.91 8.07 39.69
N GLU A 93 13.79 7.82 40.99
CA GLU A 93 14.33 6.59 41.58
C GLU A 93 13.61 5.35 41.05
N ASP A 94 14.41 4.34 40.70
CA ASP A 94 13.91 3.02 40.31
C ASP A 94 13.01 2.40 41.39
N ALA A 95 11.94 1.74 40.95
CA ALA A 95 11.07 1.01 41.87
C ALA A 95 11.84 -0.11 42.58
N LYS A 96 11.67 -0.20 43.89
CA LYS A 96 12.22 -1.28 44.73
C LYS A 96 11.34 -2.53 44.74
N GLU A 97 10.07 -2.37 44.36
CA GLU A 97 9.09 -3.46 44.24
C GLU A 97 7.98 -3.11 43.23
N LEU A 98 7.37 -4.14 42.63
CA LEU A 98 6.26 -4.00 41.69
C LEU A 98 4.93 -4.21 42.41
N GLN A 99 4.12 -3.16 42.52
CA GLN A 99 2.81 -3.18 43.19
C GLN A 99 1.65 -3.17 42.17
N GLN A 100 0.50 -3.73 42.54
CA GLN A 100 -0.71 -3.64 41.71
C GLN A 100 -1.23 -2.20 41.65
N GLY A 101 -1.85 -1.83 40.53
CA GLY A 101 -2.43 -0.49 40.33
C GLY A 101 -1.40 0.63 40.18
N LYS A 102 -0.11 0.32 40.02
CA LYS A 102 0.96 1.26 39.71
C LYS A 102 1.56 1.00 38.33
N PRO A 103 1.80 2.05 37.52
CA PRO A 103 2.45 1.92 36.23
C PRO A 103 3.98 1.93 36.38
N TYR A 104 4.64 1.01 35.67
CA TYR A 104 6.10 0.93 35.62
C TYR A 104 6.59 0.90 34.19
N HIS A 105 7.86 1.24 33.98
CA HIS A 105 8.50 1.11 32.68
C HIS A 105 9.98 0.74 32.79
N TRP A 106 10.49 0.12 31.75
CA TRP A 106 11.92 -0.01 31.49
C TRP A 106 12.16 0.36 30.03
N ARG A 107 12.92 1.43 29.79
CA ARG A 107 13.07 2.03 28.45
C ARG A 107 11.70 2.29 27.81
N ASP A 108 11.42 1.68 26.67
CA ASP A 108 10.17 1.71 25.90
C ASP A 108 9.14 0.65 26.34
N TRP A 109 9.56 -0.33 27.16
CA TRP A 109 8.68 -1.37 27.67
C TRP A 109 7.83 -0.85 28.84
N SER A 110 6.52 -0.94 28.68
CA SER A 110 5.54 -0.71 29.74
C SER A 110 5.34 -1.98 30.56
N ILE A 111 5.22 -1.82 31.88
CA ILE A 111 5.17 -2.94 32.83
C ILE A 111 4.04 -2.69 33.83
N ILE A 112 3.18 -3.68 34.00
CA ILE A 112 2.13 -3.64 35.02
C ILE A 112 1.94 -4.98 35.72
N ARG A 113 1.89 -4.93 37.05
CA ARG A 113 1.48 -6.07 37.87
C ARG A 113 -0.04 -6.15 37.94
N GLY A 114 -0.61 -7.21 37.35
CA GLY A 114 -2.01 -7.59 37.54
C GLY A 114 -2.22 -8.43 38.80
N ARG A 115 -3.42 -8.99 38.94
CA ARG A 115 -3.77 -9.88 40.06
C ARG A 115 -2.97 -11.19 40.00
N ASP A 116 -3.04 -11.85 38.84
CA ASP A 116 -2.55 -13.22 38.66
C ASP A 116 -1.36 -13.31 37.69
N CYS A 117 -1.05 -12.22 36.99
CA CYS A 117 0.04 -12.16 36.01
C CYS A 117 0.78 -10.82 36.10
N LEU A 118 2.04 -10.82 35.67
CA LEU A 118 2.80 -9.64 35.30
C LEU A 118 2.72 -9.46 33.77
N TYR A 119 2.41 -8.24 33.32
CA TYR A 119 2.38 -7.91 31.89
C TYR A 119 3.52 -6.96 31.56
N ILE A 120 4.20 -7.22 30.46
CA ILE A 120 5.31 -6.41 29.94
C ILE A 120 5.08 -6.25 28.43
N TRP A 121 5.03 -5.04 27.91
CA TRP A 121 4.74 -4.82 26.49
C TRP A 121 5.40 -3.57 25.92
N SER A 122 5.65 -3.58 24.62
CA SER A 122 6.09 -2.44 23.80
C SER A 122 5.26 -2.36 22.52
N ASP A 123 5.69 -1.55 21.56
CA ASP A 123 5.12 -1.56 20.20
C ASP A 123 5.49 -2.83 19.42
N ALA A 124 6.51 -3.59 19.84
CA ALA A 124 7.00 -4.77 19.12
C ALA A 124 6.40 -6.08 19.66
N ALA A 125 6.29 -6.23 20.98
CA ALA A 125 5.82 -7.47 21.58
C ALA A 125 5.10 -7.23 22.91
N ALA A 126 4.24 -8.17 23.30
CA ALA A 126 3.58 -8.19 24.61
C ALA A 126 3.76 -9.55 25.27
N LEU A 127 4.03 -9.55 26.58
CA LEU A 127 4.33 -10.72 27.40
C LEU A 127 3.33 -10.80 28.55
N GLU A 128 2.79 -11.99 28.79
CA GLU A 128 2.00 -12.33 29.98
C GLU A 128 2.70 -13.43 30.77
N LEU A 129 3.17 -13.04 31.94
CA LEU A 129 3.92 -13.87 32.87
C LEU A 129 3.00 -14.26 34.04
N SER A 130 2.42 -15.46 34.01
CA SER A 130 1.51 -15.92 35.07
C SER A 130 2.26 -16.19 36.38
N ASN A 131 1.74 -15.69 37.51
CA ASN A 131 2.39 -15.80 38.82
C ASN A 131 2.65 -17.23 39.27
N GLY A 132 1.81 -18.19 38.85
CA GLY A 132 1.92 -19.61 39.18
C GLY A 132 2.59 -20.46 38.10
N SER A 133 3.19 -19.83 37.08
CA SER A 133 3.88 -20.56 36.02
C SER A 133 5.18 -21.19 36.53
N ASN A 134 5.46 -22.40 36.05
CA ASN A 134 6.72 -23.12 36.25
C ASN A 134 7.74 -22.86 35.12
N GLY A 135 7.56 -21.76 34.37
CA GLY A 135 8.52 -21.31 33.37
C GLY A 135 7.96 -21.08 31.97
N TRP A 136 6.68 -21.39 31.73
CA TRP A 136 6.01 -21.02 30.49
C TRP A 136 5.40 -19.61 30.57
N PHE A 137 5.33 -18.90 29.45
CA PHE A 137 4.62 -17.63 29.37
C PHE A 137 3.94 -17.45 28.02
N ARG A 138 2.90 -16.61 27.97
CA ARG A 138 2.24 -16.26 26.71
C ARG A 138 2.84 -14.98 26.17
N PHE A 139 2.94 -14.87 24.86
CA PHE A 139 3.39 -13.64 24.22
C PHE A 139 2.65 -13.37 22.93
N ILE A 140 2.57 -12.10 22.56
CA ILE A 140 2.10 -11.64 21.27
C ILE A 140 3.29 -11.02 20.54
N LEU A 141 3.57 -11.55 19.35
CA LEU A 141 4.58 -11.06 18.42
C LEU A 141 3.95 -11.13 17.02
N ASP A 142 4.10 -10.09 16.22
CA ASP A 142 3.56 -10.03 14.85
C ASP A 142 2.06 -10.34 14.74
N GLY A 143 1.28 -9.85 15.70
CA GLY A 143 -0.16 -10.10 15.74
C GLY A 143 -0.56 -11.53 16.15
N LYS A 144 0.40 -12.43 16.40
CA LYS A 144 0.13 -13.83 16.75
C LYS A 144 0.37 -14.10 18.23
N LEU A 145 -0.55 -14.83 18.86
CA LEU A 145 -0.42 -15.28 20.25
C LEU A 145 0.28 -16.64 20.28
N ALA A 146 1.34 -16.78 21.06
CA ALA A 146 2.06 -18.02 21.24
C ALA A 146 2.38 -18.27 22.72
N THR A 147 2.65 -19.53 23.06
CA THR A 147 3.13 -19.92 24.39
C THR A 147 4.58 -20.38 24.29
N MET A 148 5.45 -19.73 25.06
CA MET A 148 6.84 -20.13 25.21
C MET A 148 6.97 -21.09 26.38
N TYR A 149 7.55 -22.26 26.14
CA TYR A 149 7.93 -23.20 27.20
C TYR A 149 9.42 -23.12 27.49
N SER A 150 9.81 -23.66 28.65
CA SER A 150 11.20 -23.70 29.12
C SER A 150 12.16 -24.47 28.20
N SER A 151 11.64 -25.28 27.28
CA SER A 151 12.39 -25.95 26.21
C SER A 151 12.91 -25.00 25.13
N GLY A 152 12.31 -23.81 24.98
CA GLY A 152 12.68 -22.81 23.97
C GLY A 152 11.96 -22.91 22.63
N SER A 153 11.02 -23.83 22.49
CA SER A 153 10.16 -23.92 21.30
C SER A 153 8.80 -23.27 21.58
N PRO A 154 8.39 -22.26 20.80
CA PRO A 154 7.07 -21.68 20.94
C PRO A 154 6.05 -22.66 20.36
N GLU A 155 5.00 -22.96 21.11
CA GLU A 155 3.81 -23.58 20.53
C GLU A 155 2.85 -22.45 20.19
N GLY A 156 2.47 -22.38 18.91
CA GLY A 156 1.32 -21.58 18.50
C GLY A 156 0.11 -22.11 19.26
N GLY A 157 -0.53 -21.25 20.06
CA GLY A 157 -1.86 -21.59 20.58
C GLY A 157 -2.80 -21.78 19.40
N SER A 158 -3.89 -22.53 19.58
CA SER A 158 -5.01 -22.49 18.63
C SER A 158 -5.31 -21.02 18.31
N ASP A 159 -5.18 -20.61 17.04
CA ASP A 159 -5.42 -19.25 16.51
C ASP A 159 -6.90 -18.82 16.66
N SER A 160 -7.56 -19.11 17.79
CA SER A 160 -8.87 -18.58 18.09
C SER A 160 -8.73 -17.13 18.52
N SER A 161 -9.46 -16.26 17.83
CA SER A 161 -9.64 -14.84 18.20
C SER A 161 -10.02 -14.65 19.67
N GLU A 162 -10.67 -15.65 20.28
CA GLU A 162 -11.04 -15.69 21.70
C GLU A 162 -9.82 -15.65 22.64
N SER A 163 -8.75 -16.39 22.34
CA SER A 163 -7.57 -16.47 23.22
C SER A 163 -6.77 -15.16 23.24
N ARG A 164 -6.64 -14.50 22.07
CA ARG A 164 -6.04 -13.16 21.94
C ARG A 164 -6.90 -12.10 22.64
N SER A 165 -8.23 -12.19 22.49
CA SER A 165 -9.16 -11.27 23.15
C SER A 165 -9.07 -11.39 24.68
N GLU A 166 -8.96 -12.62 25.21
CA GLU A 166 -8.78 -12.87 26.65
C GLU A 166 -7.49 -12.22 27.18
N PHE A 167 -6.37 -12.34 26.46
CA PHE A 167 -5.11 -11.68 26.80
C PHE A 167 -5.31 -10.16 26.90
N LEU A 168 -5.92 -9.56 25.87
CA LEU A 168 -6.15 -8.12 25.82
C LEU A 168 -7.09 -7.64 26.93
N GLU A 169 -8.18 -8.35 27.20
CA GLU A 169 -9.12 -8.00 28.28
C GLU A 169 -8.42 -8.01 29.64
N LYS A 170 -7.57 -9.00 29.92
CA LYS A 170 -6.83 -9.07 31.17
C LYS A 170 -5.80 -7.95 31.29
N LEU A 171 -5.08 -7.63 30.21
CA LEU A 171 -4.15 -6.50 30.17
C LEU A 171 -4.89 -5.17 30.40
N GLN A 172 -6.00 -4.93 29.70
CA GLN A 172 -6.80 -3.71 29.85
C GLN A 172 -7.42 -3.60 31.26
N ARG A 173 -7.86 -4.72 31.84
CA ARG A 173 -8.34 -4.76 33.23
C ARG A 173 -7.24 -4.39 34.21
N ALA A 174 -6.01 -4.87 34.01
CA ALA A 174 -4.88 -4.49 34.83
C ALA A 174 -4.59 -2.99 34.69
N ARG A 175 -4.56 -2.47 33.45
CA ARG A 175 -4.37 -1.04 33.17
C ARG A 175 -5.45 -0.16 33.82
N GLY A 176 -6.72 -0.60 33.81
CA GLY A 176 -7.83 0.11 34.44
C GLY A 176 -7.74 0.24 35.96
N GLN A 177 -6.83 -0.49 36.63
CA GLN A 177 -6.55 -0.32 38.06
C GLN A 177 -5.61 0.85 38.36
N VAL A 178 -4.92 1.38 37.34
CA VAL A 178 -4.05 2.53 37.49
C VAL A 178 -4.89 3.79 37.59
N LYS A 179 -4.67 4.57 38.65
CA LYS A 179 -5.37 5.84 38.83
C LYS A 179 -5.01 6.81 37.70
N PRO A 180 -5.98 7.53 37.12
CA PRO A 180 -5.71 8.60 36.17
C PRO A 180 -4.64 9.57 36.72
N SER A 181 -3.75 10.09 35.88
CA SER A 181 -2.62 10.99 36.22
C SER A 181 -1.46 10.39 37.03
N THR A 182 -1.44 9.08 37.29
CA THR A 182 -0.25 8.43 37.88
C THR A 182 0.87 8.34 36.84
N SER A 183 2.03 8.95 37.10
CA SER A 183 3.21 8.83 36.24
C SER A 183 3.86 7.45 36.37
N SER A 184 4.40 6.95 35.26
CA SER A 184 5.11 5.67 35.22
C SER A 184 6.42 5.77 35.98
N GLN A 185 6.72 4.80 36.86
CA GLN A 185 7.99 4.74 37.57
C GLN A 185 9.00 3.86 36.82
N PRO A 186 10.27 4.28 36.65
CA PRO A 186 11.28 3.45 36.02
C PRO A 186 11.62 2.25 36.91
N ILE A 187 12.11 1.17 36.30
CA ILE A 187 12.68 0.02 36.99
C ILE A 187 14.00 -0.35 36.36
N LEU A 188 14.98 -0.79 37.16
CA LEU A 188 16.22 -1.41 36.68
C LEU A 188 16.93 -0.58 35.58
N SER A 189 16.96 0.74 35.73
CA SER A 189 17.51 1.71 34.77
C SER A 189 19.02 1.56 34.58
N ALA A 190 19.72 1.04 35.59
CA ALA A 190 21.15 0.76 35.56
C ALA A 190 21.45 -0.66 36.09
N PRO A 191 22.57 -1.28 35.66
CA PRO A 191 22.98 -2.57 36.17
C PRO A 191 23.22 -2.55 37.68
N GLY A 192 22.75 -3.58 38.39
CA GLY A 192 22.90 -3.64 39.84
C GLY A 192 22.40 -4.94 40.48
N PRO A 193 22.56 -5.09 41.81
CA PRO A 193 22.14 -6.28 42.53
C PRO A 193 20.62 -6.35 42.77
N THR A 194 19.87 -5.31 42.39
CA THR A 194 18.42 -5.22 42.61
C THR A 194 17.68 -6.32 41.85
N LYS A 195 16.80 -7.03 42.55
CA LYS A 195 15.95 -8.10 41.99
C LYS A 195 14.49 -7.83 42.34
N LEU A 196 13.66 -7.62 41.32
CA LEU A 196 12.22 -7.40 41.48
C LEU A 196 11.48 -8.73 41.27
N THR A 197 10.67 -9.16 42.22
CA THR A 197 10.00 -10.48 42.16
C THR A 197 8.48 -10.33 42.18
N VAL A 198 7.79 -11.02 41.26
CA VAL A 198 6.34 -11.07 41.14
C VAL A 198 5.91 -12.50 40.85
N GLY A 199 5.26 -13.15 41.84
CA GLY A 199 4.96 -14.59 41.75
C GLY A 199 6.24 -15.39 41.57
N ASN A 200 6.24 -16.31 40.60
CA ASN A 200 7.40 -17.12 40.22
C ASN A 200 8.38 -16.40 39.28
N TRP A 201 8.17 -15.13 38.95
CA TRP A 201 9.03 -14.38 38.04
C TRP A 201 9.90 -13.37 38.78
N SER A 202 11.12 -13.19 38.29
CA SER A 202 12.04 -12.19 38.79
C SER A 202 12.75 -11.44 37.67
N LEU A 203 12.86 -10.12 37.82
CA LEU A 203 13.50 -9.21 36.89
C LEU A 203 14.81 -8.72 37.49
N THR A 204 15.87 -8.75 36.68
CA THR A 204 17.22 -8.30 37.06
C THR A 204 17.86 -7.55 35.90
N CYS A 205 18.73 -6.58 36.20
CA CYS A 205 19.57 -5.89 35.22
C CYS A 205 21.02 -6.11 35.63
N LEU A 206 21.69 -7.05 34.97
CA LEU A 206 23.10 -7.37 35.23
C LEU A 206 24.03 -6.77 34.18
N LYS A 207 23.49 -6.32 33.04
CA LYS A 207 24.22 -5.68 31.96
C LYS A 207 23.47 -4.46 31.47
N GLU A 208 24.20 -3.48 31.01
CA GLU A 208 23.63 -2.22 30.52
C GLU A 208 22.78 -2.47 29.27
N GLY A 209 21.63 -1.80 29.19
CA GLY A 209 20.73 -1.90 28.04
C GLY A 209 19.93 -3.22 27.95
N GLU A 210 19.99 -4.11 28.96
CA GLU A 210 19.17 -5.34 28.98
C GLU A 210 18.60 -5.67 30.37
N ILE A 211 17.35 -6.15 30.40
CA ILE A 211 16.75 -6.77 31.59
C ILE A 211 16.49 -8.25 31.34
N ALA A 212 16.82 -9.09 32.31
CA ALA A 212 16.59 -10.52 32.29
C ALA A 212 15.44 -10.90 33.23
N ILE A 213 14.48 -11.63 32.68
CA ILE A 213 13.32 -12.19 33.36
C ILE A 213 13.58 -13.68 33.58
N HIS A 214 13.62 -14.10 34.84
CA HIS A 214 13.86 -15.47 35.25
C HIS A 214 12.65 -16.04 35.98
N ASN A 215 12.37 -17.33 35.76
CA ASN A 215 11.41 -18.05 36.58
C ASN A 215 12.15 -18.73 37.76
N SER A 216 11.51 -18.80 38.93
CA SER A 216 12.08 -19.43 40.12
C SER A 216 12.32 -20.93 39.99
N ASP A 217 11.55 -21.62 39.14
CA ASP A 217 11.57 -23.08 39.01
C ASP A 217 12.48 -23.58 37.87
N GLY A 218 13.14 -22.69 37.14
CA GLY A 218 13.90 -23.05 35.94
C GLY A 218 15.18 -22.24 35.73
N GLN A 219 15.97 -22.66 34.74
CA GLN A 219 17.22 -21.99 34.34
C GLN A 219 17.05 -21.11 33.10
N GLN A 220 15.85 -21.12 32.48
CA GLN A 220 15.55 -20.27 31.35
C GLN A 220 15.57 -18.78 31.71
N ALA A 221 15.81 -17.95 30.71
CA ALA A 221 15.77 -16.50 30.84
C ALA A 221 15.12 -15.87 29.60
N THR A 222 14.23 -14.91 29.82
CA THR A 222 13.74 -14.01 28.74
C THR A 222 14.45 -12.67 28.91
N ILE A 223 15.18 -12.24 27.89
CA ILE A 223 16.00 -11.03 27.92
C ILE A 223 15.37 -9.99 27.01
N LEU A 224 15.04 -8.83 27.56
CA LEU A 224 14.62 -7.66 26.81
C LEU A 224 15.83 -6.74 26.63
N LYS A 225 16.00 -6.19 25.43
CA LYS A 225 17.13 -5.31 25.09
C LYS A 225 16.62 -4.01 24.51
N GLU A 226 17.30 -2.92 24.80
CA GLU A 226 16.97 -1.58 24.32
C GLU A 226 17.00 -1.49 22.78
N ASP A 227 17.94 -2.18 22.14
CA ASP A 227 18.10 -2.18 20.67
C ASP A 227 17.44 -3.38 19.97
N LEU A 228 16.60 -4.14 20.67
CA LEU A 228 15.92 -5.32 20.10
C LEU A 228 14.40 -5.15 20.11
N PRO A 229 13.75 -5.08 18.94
CA PRO A 229 12.30 -5.03 18.86
C PRO A 229 11.70 -6.43 19.03
N GLY A 230 11.62 -6.87 20.29
CA GLY A 230 11.22 -8.21 20.67
C GLY A 230 12.04 -8.69 21.87
N PHE A 231 12.34 -9.98 21.94
CA PHE A 231 13.04 -10.56 23.09
C PHE A 231 13.96 -11.71 22.69
N VAL A 232 14.98 -11.95 23.50
CA VAL A 232 15.81 -13.17 23.40
C VAL A 232 15.34 -14.14 24.45
N PHE A 233 15.06 -15.38 24.05
CA PHE A 233 14.80 -16.46 24.99
C PHE A 233 16.02 -17.39 25.09
N GLU A 234 16.47 -17.64 26.30
CA GLU A 234 17.49 -18.64 26.63
C GLU A 234 16.81 -19.83 27.30
N SER A 235 16.85 -21.01 26.68
CA SER A 235 16.23 -22.22 27.20
C SER A 235 16.99 -22.80 28.39
N ASN A 236 16.39 -23.79 29.06
CA ASN A 236 17.07 -24.56 30.13
C ASN A 236 18.36 -25.26 29.70
N ARG A 237 18.59 -25.43 28.39
CA ARG A 237 19.82 -26.02 27.84
C ARG A 237 20.87 -24.97 27.47
N GLY A 238 20.61 -23.69 27.72
CA GLY A 238 21.46 -22.56 27.33
C GLY A 238 21.35 -22.17 25.86
N THR A 239 20.38 -22.75 25.11
CA THR A 239 20.16 -22.38 23.70
C THR A 239 19.44 -21.04 23.62
N LYS A 240 19.99 -20.11 22.83
CA LYS A 240 19.41 -18.78 22.65
C LYS A 240 18.66 -18.67 21.33
N HIS A 241 17.42 -18.21 21.42
CA HIS A 241 16.59 -17.86 20.27
C HIS A 241 16.21 -16.38 20.35
N SER A 242 16.47 -15.65 19.27
CA SER A 242 16.05 -14.25 19.16
C SER A 242 14.69 -14.20 18.47
N PHE A 243 13.71 -13.59 19.12
CA PHE A 243 12.39 -13.32 18.58
C PHE A 243 12.31 -11.83 18.28
N THR A 244 12.35 -11.49 17.00
CA THR A 244 12.37 -10.11 16.51
C THR A 244 11.09 -9.86 15.74
N ALA A 245 10.34 -8.84 16.14
CA ALA A 245 9.09 -8.47 15.49
C ALA A 245 9.35 -7.93 14.07
N GLU A 246 8.50 -8.34 13.15
CA GLU A 246 8.41 -7.84 11.78
C GLU A 246 7.26 -6.85 11.61
N THR A 247 6.39 -6.66 12.59
CA THR A 247 5.29 -5.70 12.54
C THR A 247 5.09 -5.07 13.91
N SER A 248 4.66 -3.80 13.94
CA SER A 248 4.22 -3.20 15.19
C SER A 248 2.90 -3.81 15.63
N LEU A 249 2.74 -3.99 16.93
CA LEU A 249 1.46 -4.29 17.55
C LEU A 249 0.50 -3.12 17.34
N GLY A 250 -0.79 -3.44 17.19
CA GLY A 250 -1.83 -2.45 16.90
C GLY A 250 -2.03 -1.43 18.02
N SER A 251 -2.91 -0.46 17.77
CA SER A 251 -3.19 0.67 18.68
C SER A 251 -3.64 0.24 20.08
N GLU A 252 -4.08 -1.01 20.25
CA GLU A 252 -4.41 -1.62 21.54
C GLU A 252 -3.20 -1.70 22.51
N PHE A 253 -1.97 -1.65 22.00
CA PHE A 253 -0.71 -1.65 22.77
C PHE A 253 0.02 -0.30 22.80
N VAL A 254 -0.23 0.57 21.82
CA VAL A 254 0.48 1.86 21.58
C VAL A 254 0.32 2.88 22.72
N THR A 255 -0.67 2.70 23.60
CA THR A 255 -0.93 3.57 24.76
C THR A 255 -0.11 3.15 26.00
N GLY A 256 1.19 2.90 25.82
CA GLY A 256 2.13 2.73 26.94
C GLY A 256 2.24 4.01 27.79
N TRP A 257 2.51 3.87 29.09
CA TRP A 257 2.62 5.04 30.00
C TRP A 257 3.90 5.83 29.86
N THR A 258 4.80 5.40 28.98
CA THR A 258 6.11 6.02 28.81
C THR A 258 6.03 7.41 28.18
N GLY A 259 4.91 7.82 27.55
CA GLY A 259 4.70 9.15 26.92
C GLY A 259 5.60 9.42 25.71
N LYS A 260 6.83 8.89 25.77
CA LYS A 260 7.79 8.66 24.71
C LYS A 260 7.14 7.72 23.71
N ARG A 261 6.68 8.27 22.58
CA ARG A 261 6.48 7.48 21.37
C ARG A 261 7.84 6.85 21.06
N GLY A 262 8.00 5.58 21.43
CA GLY A 262 9.18 4.80 21.11
C GLY A 262 9.47 4.90 19.62
N ARG A 263 10.73 4.71 19.25
CA ARG A 263 11.17 4.68 17.85
C ARG A 263 10.36 3.59 17.14
N LYS A 264 9.23 3.96 16.50
CA LYS A 264 8.29 3.03 15.85
C LYS A 264 9.10 1.98 15.11
N LEU A 265 8.88 0.72 15.44
CA LEU A 265 9.54 -0.39 14.76
C LEU A 265 9.28 -0.30 13.24
N LYS A 266 10.24 0.24 12.48
CA LYS A 266 10.21 0.19 11.01
C LYS A 266 10.60 -1.23 10.62
N SER A 267 9.60 -2.04 10.31
CA SER A 267 9.82 -3.41 9.85
C SER A 267 10.69 -3.47 8.61
N LYS A 268 11.24 -4.64 8.31
CA LYS A 268 11.96 -4.86 7.04
C LYS A 268 11.05 -4.52 5.85
N LEU A 269 9.77 -4.89 5.92
CA LEU A 269 8.77 -4.55 4.90
C LEU A 269 8.57 -3.04 4.78
N GLU A 270 8.37 -2.33 5.89
CA GLU A 270 8.22 -0.87 5.90
C GLU A 270 9.48 -0.14 5.42
N LYS A 271 10.67 -0.70 5.68
CA LYS A 271 11.93 -0.18 5.12
C LYS A 271 11.99 -0.36 3.61
N THR A 272 11.58 -1.52 3.08
CA THR A 272 11.53 -1.75 1.63
C THR A 272 10.51 -0.84 0.97
N LYS A 273 9.30 -0.73 1.53
CA LYS A 273 8.24 0.16 1.08
C LYS A 273 8.66 1.63 1.09
N GLN A 274 9.34 2.08 2.15
CA GLN A 274 9.91 3.42 2.18
C GLN A 274 10.97 3.62 1.10
N LYS A 275 11.80 2.60 0.84
CA LYS A 275 12.81 2.66 -0.23
C LYS A 275 12.16 2.74 -1.62
N VAL A 276 11.06 2.00 -1.85
CA VAL A 276 10.24 2.11 -3.08
C VAL A 276 9.74 3.55 -3.24
N ARG A 277 9.10 4.11 -2.20
CA ARG A 277 8.59 5.49 -2.22
C ARG A 277 9.68 6.51 -2.51
N THR A 278 10.83 6.41 -1.84
CA THR A 278 11.96 7.31 -2.07
C THR A 278 12.48 7.19 -3.50
N MET A 279 12.73 5.97 -3.98
CA MET A 279 13.25 5.75 -5.33
C MET A 279 12.29 6.20 -6.43
N ALA A 280 10.99 5.98 -6.24
CA ALA A 280 9.93 6.45 -7.13
C ALA A 280 9.87 7.99 -7.16
N ARG A 281 9.97 8.64 -6.00
CA ARG A 281 9.99 10.11 -5.89
C ARG A 281 11.20 10.71 -6.59
N ASP A 282 12.40 10.19 -6.31
CA ASP A 282 13.63 10.65 -6.94
C ASP A 282 13.54 10.51 -8.47
N LEU A 283 13.11 9.34 -8.96
CA LEU A 283 12.92 9.09 -10.39
C LEU A 283 11.91 10.07 -11.02
N TYR A 284 10.81 10.33 -10.31
CA TYR A 284 9.76 11.23 -10.78
C TYR A 284 10.24 12.69 -10.83
N ASP A 285 10.89 13.18 -9.78
CA ASP A 285 11.40 14.55 -9.71
C ASP A 285 12.54 14.79 -10.72
N ASP A 286 13.42 13.80 -10.91
CA ASP A 286 14.57 13.90 -11.80
C ASP A 286 14.16 13.85 -13.29
N HIS A 287 13.19 12.99 -13.65
CA HIS A 287 12.91 12.66 -15.06
C HIS A 287 11.48 12.91 -15.54
N PHE A 288 10.46 12.80 -14.68
CA PHE A 288 9.06 12.75 -15.14
C PHE A 288 8.27 14.02 -14.91
N LYS A 289 8.63 14.83 -13.91
CA LYS A 289 7.94 16.08 -13.56
C LYS A 289 7.75 17.03 -14.74
N ALA A 290 8.78 17.18 -15.58
CA ALA A 290 8.69 18.01 -16.78
C ALA A 290 7.80 17.38 -17.87
N VAL A 291 7.87 16.06 -18.05
CA VAL A 291 7.09 15.32 -19.06
C VAL A 291 5.61 15.31 -18.72
N GLU A 292 5.24 15.12 -17.44
CA GLU A 292 3.83 15.13 -17.03
C GLU A 292 3.18 16.51 -17.22
N SER A 293 3.95 17.59 -17.10
CA SER A 293 3.48 18.95 -17.37
C SER A 293 3.23 19.23 -18.87
N MET A 294 3.79 18.39 -19.76
CA MET A 294 3.68 18.51 -21.21
C MET A 294 3.16 17.20 -21.82
N PRO A 295 1.84 16.93 -21.74
CA PRO A 295 1.27 15.70 -22.28
C PRO A 295 1.51 15.60 -23.79
N ARG A 296 1.62 14.36 -24.28
CA ARG A 296 1.80 14.07 -25.72
C ARG A 296 0.71 14.75 -26.54
N GLY A 297 1.06 15.19 -27.75
CA GLY A 297 0.11 15.88 -28.65
C GLY A 297 -1.17 15.09 -28.92
N VAL A 298 -1.08 13.76 -28.98
CA VAL A 298 -2.24 12.87 -29.13
C VAL A 298 -3.20 13.02 -27.94
N VAL A 299 -2.69 13.05 -26.70
CA VAL A 299 -3.50 13.23 -25.48
C VAL A 299 -4.21 14.59 -25.48
N VAL A 300 -3.52 15.65 -25.93
CA VAL A 300 -4.13 16.99 -26.06
C VAL A 300 -5.28 16.96 -27.07
N THR A 301 -5.08 16.32 -28.22
CA THR A 301 -6.14 16.16 -29.23
C THR A 301 -7.32 15.35 -28.69
N LEU A 302 -7.06 14.25 -27.97
CA LEU A 302 -8.09 13.43 -27.35
C LEU A 302 -8.89 14.19 -26.28
N ARG A 303 -8.24 15.02 -25.47
CA ARG A 303 -8.92 15.91 -24.50
C ARG A 303 -9.81 16.93 -25.23
N ASN A 304 -9.32 17.53 -26.30
CA ASN A 304 -10.11 18.45 -27.11
C ASN A 304 -11.35 17.78 -27.71
N ILE A 305 -11.20 16.55 -28.22
CA ILE A 305 -12.34 15.75 -28.71
C ILE A 305 -13.34 15.49 -27.58
N ALA A 306 -12.88 15.06 -26.40
CA ALA A 306 -13.73 14.80 -25.24
C ALA A 306 -14.52 16.06 -24.84
N THR A 307 -13.86 17.22 -24.74
CA THR A 307 -14.52 18.50 -24.43
C THR A 307 -15.54 18.91 -25.49
N GLN A 308 -15.25 18.71 -26.79
CA GLN A 308 -16.21 18.99 -27.86
C GLN A 308 -17.44 18.08 -27.79
N LEU A 309 -17.23 16.79 -27.50
CA LEU A 309 -18.32 15.82 -27.29
C LEU A 309 -19.20 16.22 -26.10
N GLU A 310 -18.61 16.56 -24.96
CA GLU A 310 -19.35 17.04 -23.78
C GLU A 310 -20.12 18.34 -24.07
N SER A 311 -19.46 19.32 -24.69
CA SER A 311 -20.10 20.59 -25.08
C SER A 311 -21.27 20.36 -26.05
N SER A 312 -21.12 19.44 -27.00
CA SER A 312 -22.20 19.07 -27.93
C SER A 312 -23.38 18.43 -27.20
N TRP A 313 -23.10 17.62 -26.19
CA TRP A 313 -24.13 17.00 -25.35
C TRP A 313 -24.86 18.05 -24.50
N GLU A 314 -24.14 18.98 -23.85
CA GLU A 314 -24.72 20.06 -23.04
C GLU A 314 -25.62 21.00 -23.87
N LEU A 315 -25.20 21.34 -25.09
CA LEU A 315 -26.02 22.14 -26.01
C LEU A 315 -27.28 21.40 -26.43
N HIS A 316 -27.19 20.07 -26.61
CA HIS A 316 -28.33 19.26 -27.00
C HIS A 316 -29.34 19.07 -25.86
N THR A 317 -28.87 18.85 -24.63
CA THR A 317 -29.74 18.67 -23.45
C THR A 317 -30.40 19.98 -23.00
N ASN A 318 -29.71 21.11 -23.11
CA ASN A 318 -30.24 22.43 -22.74
C ASN A 318 -31.06 23.14 -23.84
N ARG A 319 -31.65 22.41 -24.80
CA ARG A 319 -32.42 22.96 -25.93
C ARG A 319 -33.51 23.95 -25.47
N GLN A 320 -33.22 25.24 -25.49
CA GLN A 320 -34.19 26.33 -25.32
C GLN A 320 -34.45 27.14 -26.62
N CYS A 321 -33.73 26.89 -27.72
CA CYS A 321 -33.88 27.67 -28.96
C CYS A 321 -33.59 26.87 -30.26
N ILE A 322 -34.32 27.15 -31.34
CA ILE A 322 -34.29 26.44 -32.64
C ILE A 322 -32.97 26.64 -33.41
N GLU A 323 -32.25 27.75 -33.19
CA GLU A 323 -30.93 27.99 -33.81
C GLU A 323 -29.82 27.06 -33.26
N SER A 324 -30.05 26.40 -32.11
CA SER A 324 -29.09 25.50 -31.48
C SER A 324 -29.04 24.08 -32.09
N GLU A 325 -30.02 23.72 -32.91
CA GLU A 325 -30.23 22.36 -33.44
C GLU A 325 -29.11 21.88 -34.39
N ASN A 326 -28.58 22.76 -35.25
CA ASN A 326 -27.50 22.38 -36.17
C ASN A 326 -26.13 22.47 -35.49
N THR A 327 -25.94 23.43 -34.59
CA THR A 327 -24.65 23.67 -33.93
C THR A 327 -24.16 22.51 -33.07
N TRP A 328 -25.04 21.83 -32.32
CA TRP A 328 -24.60 20.68 -31.52
C TRP A 328 -24.26 19.48 -32.41
N ARG A 329 -25.01 19.27 -33.51
CA ARG A 329 -24.76 18.18 -34.46
C ARG A 329 -23.44 18.37 -35.19
N ASP A 330 -23.17 19.58 -35.67
CA ASP A 330 -21.93 19.90 -36.38
C ASP A 330 -20.71 19.77 -35.45
N LEU A 331 -20.85 20.21 -34.18
CA LEU A 331 -19.81 20.07 -33.18
C LEU A 331 -19.53 18.59 -32.85
N MET A 332 -20.58 17.80 -32.63
CA MET A 332 -20.45 16.36 -32.39
C MET A 332 -19.84 15.65 -33.60
N LYS A 333 -20.30 15.95 -34.82
CA LYS A 333 -19.78 15.34 -36.05
C LYS A 333 -18.28 15.64 -36.22
N THR A 334 -17.89 16.89 -36.03
CA THR A 334 -16.47 17.31 -36.13
C THR A 334 -15.59 16.58 -35.10
N ALA A 335 -16.07 16.44 -33.86
CA ALA A 335 -15.34 15.71 -32.82
C ALA A 335 -15.14 14.22 -33.19
N LEU A 336 -16.19 13.58 -33.74
CA LEU A 336 -16.14 12.19 -34.18
C LEU A 336 -15.24 11.98 -35.41
N GLU A 337 -15.26 12.90 -36.38
CA GLU A 337 -14.36 12.86 -37.54
C GLU A 337 -12.89 12.96 -37.12
N ASN A 338 -12.57 13.85 -36.17
CA ASN A 338 -11.23 13.96 -35.60
C ASN A 338 -10.81 12.67 -34.87
N LEU A 339 -11.74 12.04 -34.13
CA LEU A 339 -11.48 10.74 -33.49
C LEU A 339 -11.22 9.65 -34.52
N ILE A 340 -12.02 9.59 -35.59
CA ILE A 340 -11.87 8.62 -36.68
C ILE A 340 -10.49 8.72 -37.31
N VAL A 341 -9.96 9.93 -37.53
CA VAL A 341 -8.60 10.13 -38.06
C VAL A 341 -7.55 9.48 -37.14
N LEU A 342 -7.67 9.64 -35.82
CA LEU A 342 -6.73 9.05 -34.87
C LEU A 342 -6.85 7.51 -34.77
N LEU A 343 -8.01 6.96 -35.11
CA LEU A 343 -8.28 5.51 -35.07
C LEU A 343 -7.80 4.77 -36.32
N LYS A 344 -7.36 5.48 -37.38
CA LYS A 344 -6.89 4.85 -38.62
C LYS A 344 -5.62 4.02 -38.42
N ASP A 345 -4.75 4.45 -37.52
CA ASP A 345 -3.56 3.69 -37.12
C ASP A 345 -3.72 3.20 -35.67
N GLU A 346 -3.79 1.88 -35.50
CA GLU A 346 -3.93 1.23 -34.20
C GLU A 346 -2.81 1.62 -33.22
N ASN A 347 -1.65 2.06 -33.70
CA ASN A 347 -0.52 2.48 -32.87
C ASN A 347 -0.52 3.96 -32.50
N THR A 348 -1.51 4.76 -32.91
CA THR A 348 -1.56 6.20 -32.59
C THR A 348 -1.96 6.44 -31.13
N ILE A 349 -3.00 5.73 -30.66
CA ILE A 349 -3.60 5.93 -29.33
C ILE A 349 -3.36 4.68 -28.48
N SER A 350 -2.80 4.83 -27.29
CA SER A 350 -2.77 3.76 -26.29
C SER A 350 -4.08 3.69 -25.47
N PRO A 351 -4.39 2.54 -24.84
CA PRO A 351 -5.51 2.44 -23.92
C PRO A 351 -5.43 3.45 -22.77
N TYR A 352 -4.24 3.61 -22.18
CA TYR A 352 -4.02 4.58 -21.11
C TYR A 352 -4.35 6.02 -21.53
N GLU A 353 -3.90 6.45 -22.72
CA GLU A 353 -4.18 7.80 -23.23
C GLU A 353 -5.65 8.02 -23.53
N MET A 354 -6.35 7.01 -24.03
CA MET A 354 -7.79 7.06 -24.27
C MET A 354 -8.57 7.22 -22.96
N CYS A 355 -8.14 6.53 -21.90
CA CYS A 355 -8.76 6.63 -20.58
C CYS A 355 -8.44 7.96 -19.90
N SER A 356 -7.16 8.31 -19.78
CA SER A 356 -6.66 9.51 -19.08
C SER A 356 -7.02 10.84 -19.77
N SER A 357 -7.43 10.82 -21.04
CA SER A 357 -7.93 12.02 -21.73
C SER A 357 -9.38 12.36 -21.40
N GLY A 358 -10.11 11.47 -20.71
CA GLY A 358 -11.55 11.62 -20.46
C GLY A 358 -12.44 11.22 -21.65
N LEU A 359 -11.88 10.70 -22.75
CA LEU A 359 -12.66 10.35 -23.95
C LEU A 359 -13.70 9.27 -23.65
N VAL A 360 -13.32 8.24 -22.89
CA VAL A 360 -14.23 7.13 -22.53
C VAL A 360 -15.45 7.68 -21.79
N GLN A 361 -15.24 8.60 -20.84
CA GLN A 361 -16.31 9.24 -20.10
C GLN A 361 -17.19 10.12 -21.00
N ALA A 362 -16.59 10.92 -21.89
CA ALA A 362 -17.33 11.74 -22.82
C ALA A 362 -18.19 10.90 -23.79
N LEU A 363 -17.64 9.81 -24.32
CA LEU A 363 -18.38 8.85 -25.16
C LEU A 363 -19.53 8.21 -24.39
N LEU A 364 -19.30 7.81 -23.14
CA LEU A 364 -20.35 7.27 -22.28
C LEU A 364 -21.45 8.31 -22.04
N THR A 365 -21.12 9.55 -21.70
CA THR A 365 -22.09 10.63 -21.50
C THR A 365 -22.92 10.90 -22.76
N VAL A 366 -22.28 10.94 -23.92
CA VAL A 366 -22.95 11.21 -25.21
C VAL A 366 -23.86 10.05 -25.65
N LEU A 367 -23.42 8.80 -25.44
CA LEU A 367 -24.07 7.60 -25.98
C LEU A 367 -24.92 6.83 -24.96
N ASN A 368 -24.93 7.24 -23.69
CA ASN A 368 -25.73 6.65 -22.64
C ASN A 368 -26.86 7.60 -22.20
N ASN A 369 -27.85 7.06 -21.50
CA ASN A 369 -29.02 7.77 -20.96
C ASN A 369 -29.04 7.80 -19.43
N SER A 370 -27.89 7.72 -18.76
CA SER A 370 -27.86 7.61 -17.30
C SER A 370 -28.02 8.99 -16.63
N MET A 371 -29.24 9.51 -16.56
CA MET A 371 -29.80 10.26 -15.43
C MET A 371 -31.33 10.29 -15.60
N ASP A 372 -32.04 9.60 -14.71
CA ASP A 372 -33.51 9.49 -14.58
C ASP A 372 -34.32 8.67 -15.61
N LEU A 373 -34.87 7.56 -15.11
CA LEU A 373 -35.80 6.64 -15.78
C LEU A 373 -37.22 7.23 -15.99
N ASP A 374 -37.42 8.52 -15.77
CA ASP A 374 -38.75 9.10 -15.57
C ASP A 374 -39.10 10.21 -16.59
N MET A 375 -38.74 10.08 -17.87
CA MET A 375 -39.45 10.82 -18.93
C MET A 375 -39.28 10.20 -20.32
N LYS A 376 -40.40 10.00 -21.05
CA LYS A 376 -40.41 9.51 -22.45
C LYS A 376 -39.69 10.45 -23.46
N GLN A 377 -39.27 11.63 -23.03
CA GLN A 377 -38.68 12.69 -23.85
C GLN A 377 -37.15 12.50 -24.03
N ASP A 378 -36.50 11.76 -23.11
CA ASP A 378 -35.04 11.55 -23.12
C ASP A 378 -34.58 10.51 -24.15
N CYS A 379 -35.48 9.64 -24.60
CA CYS A 379 -35.15 8.59 -25.56
C CYS A 379 -34.98 9.13 -26.99
N SER A 380 -35.71 10.19 -27.38
CA SER A 380 -35.57 10.78 -28.73
C SER A 380 -34.25 11.51 -28.90
N GLN A 381 -33.81 12.26 -27.89
CA GLN A 381 -32.53 12.95 -27.90
C GLN A 381 -31.35 11.95 -27.97
N LEU A 382 -31.41 10.86 -27.20
CA LEU A 382 -30.40 9.82 -27.30
C LEU A 382 -30.33 9.23 -28.73
N VAL A 383 -31.48 8.91 -29.32
CA VAL A 383 -31.54 8.38 -30.69
C VAL A 383 -30.94 9.38 -31.69
N GLU A 384 -31.18 10.68 -31.54
CA GLU A 384 -30.57 11.71 -32.37
C GLU A 384 -29.04 11.71 -32.27
N ARG A 385 -28.47 11.61 -31.06
CA ARG A 385 -27.01 11.53 -30.86
C ARG A 385 -26.42 10.24 -31.43
N ILE A 386 -27.09 9.10 -31.22
CA ILE A 386 -26.69 7.81 -31.78
C ILE A 386 -26.70 7.86 -33.32
N ASN A 387 -27.67 8.54 -33.93
CA ASN A 387 -27.72 8.66 -35.38
C ASN A 387 -26.54 9.49 -35.91
N VAL A 388 -26.18 10.60 -35.26
CA VAL A 388 -24.98 11.37 -35.62
C VAL A 388 -23.73 10.50 -35.52
N PHE A 389 -23.61 9.71 -34.44
CA PHE A 389 -22.50 8.77 -34.26
C PHE A 389 -22.44 7.73 -35.39
N LYS A 390 -23.55 7.06 -35.68
CA LYS A 390 -23.63 6.07 -36.76
C LYS A 390 -23.25 6.67 -38.10
N THR A 391 -23.80 7.83 -38.45
CA THR A 391 -23.50 8.51 -39.71
C THR A 391 -22.02 8.86 -39.82
N ALA A 392 -21.42 9.46 -38.79
CA ALA A 392 -20.00 9.83 -38.82
C ALA A 392 -19.08 8.62 -39.06
N PHE A 393 -19.34 7.49 -38.39
CA PHE A 393 -18.53 6.28 -38.56
C PHE A 393 -18.79 5.57 -39.89
N SER A 394 -20.05 5.49 -40.34
CA SER A 394 -20.40 4.81 -41.60
C SER A 394 -19.98 5.57 -42.85
N GLU A 395 -19.98 6.91 -42.83
CA GLU A 395 -19.43 7.74 -43.92
C GLU A 395 -17.90 7.58 -44.09
N ASN A 396 -17.22 7.03 -43.09
CA ASN A 396 -15.76 6.87 -43.05
C ASN A 396 -15.32 5.40 -43.02
N GLU A 397 -16.21 4.44 -43.32
CA GLU A 397 -15.82 3.03 -43.53
C GLU A 397 -15.30 2.83 -44.95
N ASP A 398 -14.10 2.25 -45.08
CA ASP A 398 -13.57 1.70 -46.33
C ASP A 398 -13.14 0.23 -46.13
N ASP A 399 -12.79 -0.48 -47.21
CA ASP A 399 -12.48 -1.92 -47.15
C ASP A 399 -11.24 -2.23 -46.29
N GLU A 400 -10.34 -1.25 -46.10
CA GLU A 400 -9.06 -1.39 -45.39
C GLU A 400 -9.09 -0.86 -43.95
N SER A 401 -9.96 0.11 -43.64
CA SER A 401 -10.07 0.73 -42.31
C SER A 401 -11.52 0.71 -41.80
N ARG A 402 -11.69 0.14 -40.60
CA ARG A 402 -12.97 0.08 -39.89
C ARG A 402 -12.85 0.81 -38.55
N PRO A 403 -13.02 2.15 -38.53
CA PRO A 403 -12.77 2.96 -37.33
C PRO A 403 -13.63 2.55 -36.13
N VAL A 404 -14.86 2.07 -36.37
CA VAL A 404 -15.75 1.60 -35.29
C VAL A 404 -15.19 0.33 -34.61
N VAL A 405 -14.60 -0.58 -35.39
CA VAL A 405 -13.96 -1.80 -34.87
C VAL A 405 -12.71 -1.42 -34.08
N ALA A 406 -11.90 -0.48 -34.59
CA ALA A 406 -10.73 0.04 -33.90
C ALA A 406 -11.12 0.69 -32.56
N LEU A 407 -12.18 1.50 -32.53
CA LEU A 407 -12.71 2.11 -31.30
C LEU A 407 -13.12 1.03 -30.29
N ILE A 408 -13.91 0.03 -30.70
CA ILE A 408 -14.36 -1.04 -29.81
C ILE A 408 -13.18 -1.82 -29.24
N ARG A 409 -12.19 -2.18 -30.08
CA ARG A 409 -10.96 -2.86 -29.62
C ARG A 409 -10.21 -2.04 -28.58
N LYS A 410 -10.11 -0.71 -28.78
CA LYS A 410 -9.44 0.17 -27.82
C LYS A 410 -10.22 0.28 -26.51
N LEU A 411 -11.55 0.35 -26.55
CA LEU A 411 -12.38 0.33 -25.35
C LEU A 411 -12.25 -0.99 -24.58
N ILE A 412 -12.18 -2.13 -25.28
CA ILE A 412 -11.89 -3.43 -24.65
C ILE A 412 -10.52 -3.40 -23.98
N ALA A 413 -9.48 -2.94 -24.67
CA ALA A 413 -8.13 -2.84 -24.10
C ALA A 413 -8.06 -1.89 -22.89
N VAL A 414 -8.88 -0.82 -22.86
CA VAL A 414 -9.02 0.04 -21.68
C VAL A 414 -9.61 -0.75 -20.52
N LEU A 415 -10.70 -1.50 -20.74
CA LEU A 415 -11.32 -2.33 -19.70
C LEU A 415 -10.35 -3.40 -19.19
N GLU A 416 -9.64 -4.09 -20.08
CA GLU A 416 -8.60 -5.07 -19.72
C GLU A 416 -7.46 -4.46 -18.90
N SER A 417 -7.16 -3.17 -19.10
CA SER A 417 -6.12 -2.47 -18.34
C SER A 417 -6.56 -1.97 -16.96
N ILE A 418 -7.87 -1.77 -16.75
CA ILE A 418 -8.44 -1.23 -15.50
C ILE A 418 -8.99 -2.36 -14.64
N GLU A 419 -9.76 -3.26 -15.25
CA GLU A 419 -10.28 -4.44 -14.59
C GLU A 419 -9.30 -5.58 -14.87
N ARG A 420 -8.63 -6.07 -13.82
CA ARG A 420 -7.92 -7.37 -13.85
C ARG A 420 -8.93 -8.51 -14.01
N LEU A 421 -9.78 -8.47 -15.04
CA LEU A 421 -10.66 -9.55 -15.39
C LEU A 421 -9.77 -10.77 -15.61
N PRO A 422 -9.97 -11.87 -14.86
CA PRO A 422 -9.28 -13.11 -15.17
C PRO A 422 -9.61 -13.43 -16.63
N LEU A 423 -8.62 -13.32 -17.50
CA LEU A 423 -8.66 -14.01 -18.77
C LEU A 423 -8.66 -15.49 -18.40
N HIS A 424 -9.86 -16.03 -18.18
CA HIS A 424 -10.09 -17.45 -18.41
C HIS A 424 -9.78 -17.64 -19.89
N LEU A 425 -8.49 -17.86 -20.19
CA LEU A 425 -8.05 -18.57 -21.35
C LEU A 425 -8.82 -19.89 -21.28
N TYR A 426 -9.96 -19.94 -21.97
CA TYR A 426 -10.59 -21.21 -22.25
C TYR A 426 -9.56 -21.99 -23.04
N ASP A 427 -8.93 -22.91 -22.31
CA ASP A 427 -7.94 -23.82 -22.85
C ASP A 427 -8.46 -24.39 -24.17
N THR A 428 -7.61 -24.25 -25.17
CA THR A 428 -7.56 -25.06 -26.38
C THR A 428 -8.11 -26.47 -26.13
N PRO A 429 -8.98 -27.03 -26.99
CA PRO A 429 -9.65 -28.29 -26.71
C PRO A 429 -8.60 -29.41 -26.53
N GLY A 430 -8.44 -29.87 -25.29
CA GLY A 430 -7.47 -30.94 -24.96
C GLY A 430 -7.16 -31.18 -23.49
N SER A 431 -7.43 -30.25 -22.57
CA SER A 431 -7.07 -30.44 -21.15
C SER A 431 -8.23 -31.00 -20.33
N THR A 432 -8.24 -32.31 -20.14
CA THR A 432 -9.13 -33.00 -19.19
C THR A 432 -8.63 -32.80 -17.76
N TYR A 433 -9.20 -31.88 -17.00
CA TYR A 433 -9.14 -31.92 -15.54
C TYR A 433 -10.55 -32.06 -14.96
N ASN A 434 -10.78 -33.26 -14.43
CA ASN A 434 -12.00 -33.66 -13.75
C ASN A 434 -12.20 -32.81 -12.48
N LEU A 435 -13.31 -32.07 -12.42
CA LEU A 435 -13.92 -31.66 -11.15
C LEU A 435 -14.53 -32.90 -10.49
N GLN A 436 -14.12 -33.19 -9.26
CA GLN A 436 -14.93 -33.98 -8.32
C GLN A 436 -15.50 -33.01 -7.28
N VAL A 437 -16.82 -33.11 -7.12
CA VAL A 437 -17.68 -32.43 -6.14
C VAL A 437 -17.43 -32.95 -4.73
#